data_AF-A0A9P1G5M0-F1
#
_entry.id   AF-A0A9P1G5M0-F1
#
_cell.length_a   1.000
_cell.length_b   1.000
_cell.length_c   1.000
_cell.angle_alpha   90.00
_cell.angle_beta   90.00
_cell.angle_gamma   90.00
#
_symmetry.space_group_name_H-M   'P 1'
#
loop_
_entity.id
_entity.type
_entity.pdbx_description
1 polymer ?
#
loop_
_entity_poly.entity_id
_entity_poly.type
_entity_poly.pdbx_seq_one_letter_code
_entity_poly.pdbx_strand_id
1 'polypeptide(L)'
;MQNFLLSIAFREAGTILAKWADEVRVKLDGGKTNYNLETNRNHYRTGDRVCPVESVIQLFQKFLKRYLCDCEAAEPLFRTPSGEGVQKEAIQMLLKEAACQCGVGGTIGSHSLRFGGASALWTAFKDASVVRRFGRWASDAFHSYLWEDREYSRGMAASMLRADLAPT
;
A
#
# COMPACT_ATOMS: atom_id res chain seq x y z
N MET A 1 -9.49 -6.52 20.58
CA MET A 1 -8.22 -6.07 19.97
C MET A 1 -7.79 -7.14 19.00
N GLN A 2 -7.82 -6.86 17.69
CA GLN A 2 -7.41 -7.83 16.68
C GLN A 2 -5.89 -7.69 16.55
N ASN A 3 -5.15 -8.67 17.05
CA ASN A 3 -3.70 -8.75 16.88
C ASN A 3 -3.43 -9.05 15.39
N PHE A 4 -3.04 -8.02 14.64
CA PHE A 4 -2.60 -8.18 13.26
C PHE A 4 -1.16 -8.70 13.29
N LEU A 5 -0.96 -9.99 13.04
CA LEU A 5 0.37 -10.55 12.87
C LEU A 5 0.91 -10.13 11.50
N LEU A 6 1.59 -8.98 11.48
CA LEU A 6 2.32 -8.52 10.31
C LEU A 6 3.63 -9.32 10.19
N SER A 7 3.59 -10.46 9.51
CA SER A 7 4.83 -11.17 9.16
C SER A 7 5.45 -10.50 7.94
N ILE A 8 6.65 -9.96 8.14
CA ILE A 8 7.52 -9.48 7.07
C ILE A 8 8.52 -10.58 6.75
N ALA A 9 8.39 -11.20 5.59
CA ALA A 9 9.34 -12.19 5.10
C ALA A 9 10.22 -11.56 4.02
N PHE A 10 11.53 -11.61 4.24
CA PHE A 10 12.53 -11.42 3.20
C PHE A 10 12.78 -12.79 2.56
N ARG A 11 12.74 -12.89 1.23
CA ARG A 11 13.12 -14.14 0.55
C ARG A 11 14.64 -14.17 0.43
N GLU A 12 15.22 -15.29 0.88
CA GLU A 12 16.63 -15.60 1.14
C GLU A 12 17.14 -15.23 2.55
N ALA A 13 17.79 -16.23 3.16
CA ALA A 13 18.18 -16.55 4.55
C ALA A 13 18.48 -15.46 5.63
N GLY A 14 18.58 -15.91 6.88
CA GLY A 14 18.59 -15.07 8.09
C GLY A 14 19.59 -13.90 8.14
N THR A 15 19.19 -12.88 8.90
CA THR A 15 19.91 -11.70 9.46
C THR A 15 20.84 -10.86 8.55
N ILE A 16 21.50 -11.44 7.55
CA ILE A 16 22.49 -10.82 6.66
C ILE A 16 21.87 -10.41 5.31
N LEU A 17 20.68 -10.92 4.95
CA LEU A 17 20.08 -10.73 3.61
C LEU A 17 19.03 -9.63 3.50
N ALA A 18 18.59 -8.99 4.60
CA ALA A 18 17.66 -7.87 4.49
C ALA A 18 18.19 -6.77 3.55
N LYS A 19 19.48 -6.43 3.62
CA LYS A 19 20.09 -5.42 2.73
C LYS A 19 19.95 -5.75 1.23
N TRP A 20 19.88 -7.03 0.90
CA TRP A 20 19.77 -7.55 -0.47
C TRP A 20 18.35 -7.97 -0.82
N ALA A 21 17.38 -7.75 0.05
CA ALA A 21 16.03 -8.20 -0.23
C ALA A 21 15.45 -7.50 -1.46
N ASP A 22 14.86 -8.28 -2.36
CA ASP A 22 14.17 -7.77 -3.55
C ASP A 22 12.65 -7.70 -3.37
N GLU A 23 12.13 -8.33 -2.32
CA GLU A 23 10.71 -8.40 -2.01
C GLU A 23 10.49 -8.14 -0.52
N VAL A 24 9.43 -7.41 -0.21
CA VAL A 24 8.81 -7.38 1.10
C VAL A 24 7.39 -7.92 0.97
N ARG A 25 7.06 -8.92 1.80
CA ARG A 25 5.71 -9.47 1.90
C ARG A 25 5.06 -9.05 3.19
N VAL A 26 3.81 -8.65 3.10
CA VAL A 26 2.93 -8.36 4.23
C VAL A 26 1.76 -9.33 4.17
N LYS A 27 1.67 -10.25 5.14
CA LYS A 27 0.46 -11.05 5.31
C LYS A 27 -0.60 -10.22 6.01
N LEU A 28 -1.77 -10.09 5.39
CA LEU A 28 -2.93 -9.44 5.97
C LEU A 28 -3.97 -10.50 6.30
N ASP A 29 -4.35 -10.57 7.57
CA ASP A 29 -5.43 -11.44 8.01
C ASP A 29 -6.77 -10.99 7.40
N GLY A 30 -7.69 -11.95 7.34
CA GLY A 30 -9.04 -11.75 6.84
C GLY A 30 -9.77 -10.64 7.60
N GLY A 31 -10.36 -9.70 6.86
CA GLY A 31 -11.21 -8.65 7.42
C GLY A 31 -12.34 -8.28 6.48
N LYS A 32 -13.27 -7.44 6.96
CA LYS A 32 -14.48 -7.00 6.23
C LYS A 32 -14.19 -6.47 4.81
N THR A 33 -13.02 -5.91 4.60
CA THR A 33 -12.59 -5.31 3.33
C THR A 33 -12.04 -6.32 2.31
N ASN A 34 -11.88 -7.59 2.70
CA ASN A 34 -11.29 -8.63 1.86
C ASN A 34 -12.08 -9.94 1.86
N TYR A 35 -13.40 -9.86 2.03
CA TYR A 35 -14.27 -11.04 2.12
C TYR A 35 -13.80 -12.06 3.17
N ASN A 36 -13.14 -11.61 4.25
CA ASN A 36 -12.51 -12.45 5.27
C ASN A 36 -11.40 -13.40 4.77
N LEU A 37 -10.87 -13.18 3.56
CA LEU A 37 -9.76 -13.97 3.04
C LEU A 37 -8.42 -13.40 3.54
N GLU A 38 -7.50 -14.29 3.91
CA GLU A 38 -6.10 -13.90 4.09
C GLU A 38 -5.51 -13.47 2.75
N THR A 39 -4.65 -12.46 2.74
CA THR A 39 -4.01 -12.03 1.51
C THR A 39 -2.60 -11.53 1.75
N ASN A 40 -1.69 -11.98 0.90
CA ASN A 40 -0.33 -11.49 0.85
C ASN A 40 -0.27 -10.23 -0.01
N ARG A 41 0.43 -9.22 0.49
CA ARG A 41 0.79 -8.00 -0.23
C ARG A 41 2.29 -7.98 -0.40
N ASN A 42 2.70 -8.21 -1.64
CA ASN A 42 4.09 -8.24 -2.00
C ASN A 42 4.42 -6.91 -2.66
N HIS A 43 5.51 -6.29 -2.23
CA HIS A 43 6.13 -5.17 -2.90
C HIS A 43 7.55 -5.56 -3.27
N TYR A 44 7.95 -5.18 -4.48
CA TYR A 44 9.29 -5.44 -4.99
C TYR A 44 10.14 -4.18 -4.95
N ARG A 45 11.46 -4.37 -4.90
CA ARG A 45 12.45 -3.31 -4.97
C ARG A 45 12.31 -2.57 -6.30
N THR A 46 12.15 -1.26 -6.23
CA THR A 46 11.85 -0.42 -7.40
C THR A 46 13.09 0.28 -7.96
N GLY A 47 14.10 0.53 -7.13
CA GLY A 47 15.24 1.40 -7.49
C GLY A 47 14.91 2.90 -7.51
N ASP A 48 13.65 3.27 -7.27
CA ASP A 48 13.20 4.65 -7.20
C ASP A 48 13.48 5.30 -5.84
N ARG A 49 13.38 6.64 -5.81
CA ARG A 49 13.52 7.46 -4.59
C ARG A 49 12.60 7.02 -3.44
N VAL A 50 11.43 6.49 -3.75
CA VAL A 50 10.47 5.97 -2.77
C VAL A 50 10.31 4.47 -3.01
N CYS A 51 11.03 3.67 -2.23
CA CYS A 51 11.01 2.22 -2.33
C CYS A 51 10.50 1.58 -1.04
N PRO A 52 9.39 0.80 -1.06
CA PRO A 52 8.88 0.14 0.14
C PRO A 52 9.87 -0.86 0.74
N VAL A 53 10.60 -1.60 -0.11
CA VAL A 53 11.59 -2.58 0.35
C VAL A 53 12.73 -1.90 1.10
N GLU A 54 13.30 -0.83 0.55
CA GLU A 54 14.34 -0.04 1.22
C GLU A 54 13.87 0.56 2.55
N SER A 55 12.63 1.08 2.58
CA SER A 55 12.05 1.65 3.80
C SER A 55 11.95 0.61 4.91
N VAL A 56 11.59 -0.63 4.58
CA VAL A 56 11.49 -1.74 5.53
C VAL A 56 12.88 -2.24 5.95
N ILE A 57 13.86 -2.24 5.05
CA ILE A 57 15.27 -2.55 5.39
C ILE A 57 15.81 -1.57 6.42
N GLN A 58 15.56 -0.27 6.24
CA GLN A 58 15.97 0.75 7.21
C GLN A 58 15.31 0.53 8.58
N LEU A 59 14.02 0.16 8.59
CA LEU A 59 13.30 -0.15 9.82
C LEU A 59 13.89 -1.40 10.52
N PHE A 60 14.19 -2.44 9.74
CA PHE A 60 14.82 -3.66 10.22
C PHE A 60 16.20 -3.40 10.85
N GLN A 61 17.06 -2.65 10.15
CA GLN A 61 18.40 -2.30 10.64
C GLN A 61 18.36 -1.51 11.95
N LYS A 62 17.37 -0.61 12.08
CA LYS A 62 17.21 0.21 13.28
C LYS A 62 16.62 -0.57 14.46
N PHE A 63 15.79 -1.58 14.20
CA PHE A 63 15.05 -2.30 15.24
C PHE A 63 15.12 -3.83 15.07
N LEU A 64 16.33 -4.37 14.98
CA LEU A 64 16.62 -5.80 14.77
C LEU A 64 15.82 -6.75 15.68
N LYS A 65 15.66 -6.41 16.96
CA LYS A 65 14.95 -7.23 17.95
C LYS A 65 13.46 -7.46 17.59
N ARG A 66 12.85 -6.53 16.84
CA ARG A 66 11.44 -6.64 16.40
C ARG A 66 11.21 -7.77 15.40
N TYR A 67 12.27 -8.26 14.78
CA TYR A 67 12.20 -9.21 13.67
C TYR A 67 12.95 -10.51 13.96
N LEU A 68 14.02 -10.45 14.74
CA LEU A 68 14.93 -11.58 14.95
C LEU A 68 14.75 -12.26 16.31
N CYS A 69 14.01 -11.65 17.24
CA CYS A 69 13.72 -12.23 18.54
C CYS A 69 12.24 -12.60 18.61
N ASP A 70 11.95 -13.86 18.89
CA ASP A 70 10.57 -14.32 19.16
C ASP A 70 9.95 -13.60 20.36
N CYS A 71 10.78 -12.99 21.21
CA CYS A 71 10.35 -12.18 22.35
C CYS A 71 9.51 -10.94 21.98
N GLU A 72 9.65 -10.40 20.76
CA GLU A 72 8.88 -9.24 20.29
C GLU A 72 7.95 -9.58 19.10
N ALA A 73 7.84 -10.86 18.73
CA ALA A 73 7.07 -11.28 17.56
C ALA A 73 5.56 -10.99 17.69
N ALA A 74 5.05 -10.94 18.92
CA ALA A 74 3.65 -10.59 19.20
C ALA A 74 3.41 -9.08 19.32
N GLU A 75 4.47 -8.27 19.34
CA GLU A 75 4.37 -6.82 19.54
C GLU A 75 4.05 -6.08 18.23
N PRO A 76 3.36 -4.92 18.28
CA PRO A 76 3.08 -4.15 17.08
C PRO A 76 4.37 -3.76 16.34
N LEU A 77 4.42 -3.98 15.02
CA LEU A 77 5.62 -3.66 14.23
C LEU A 77 6.00 -2.18 14.31
N PHE A 78 5.00 -1.32 14.17
CA PHE A 78 5.12 0.13 14.28
C PHE A 78 4.69 0.57 15.66
N ARG A 79 5.69 0.79 16.52
CA ARG A 79 5.50 1.22 17.90
C ARG A 79 6.55 2.22 18.37
N THR A 80 6.18 3.02 19.35
CA THR A 80 7.05 3.95 20.07
C THR A 80 8.12 3.18 20.87
N PRO A 81 9.15 3.86 21.41
CA PRO A 81 10.10 3.23 22.33
C PRO A 81 9.45 2.68 23.61
N SER A 82 8.30 3.21 24.03
CA SER A 82 7.52 2.69 25.17
C SER A 82 6.71 1.42 24.85
N GLY A 83 6.70 0.98 23.58
CA GLY A 83 5.97 -0.20 23.14
C GLY A 83 4.57 0.09 22.60
N GLU A 84 4.07 1.31 22.75
CA GLU A 84 2.74 1.70 22.28
C GLU A 84 2.66 1.75 20.75
N GLY A 85 1.57 1.25 20.19
CA GLY A 85 1.32 1.33 18.75
C GLY A 85 1.29 2.79 18.27
N VAL A 86 1.81 3.03 17.06
CA VAL A 86 1.80 4.38 16.47
C VAL A 86 0.36 4.83 16.21
N GLN A 87 0.00 5.98 16.80
CA GLN A 87 -1.34 6.54 16.70
C GLN A 87 -1.60 7.14 15.31
N LYS A 88 -2.86 7.04 14.87
CA LYS A 88 -3.30 7.57 13.57
C LYS A 88 -3.09 9.07 13.47
N GLU A 89 -3.32 9.79 14.56
CA GLU A 89 -3.23 11.25 14.66
C GLU A 89 -1.80 11.72 14.42
N ALA A 90 -0.82 10.99 14.96
CA ALA A 90 0.61 11.26 14.70
C ALA A 90 0.96 11.09 13.22
N ILE A 91 0.46 10.03 12.57
CA ILE A 91 0.63 9.84 11.12
C ILE A 91 -0.05 10.97 10.34
N GLN A 92 -1.27 11.37 10.71
CA GLN A 92 -1.96 12.47 10.05
C GLN A 92 -1.23 13.79 10.18
N MET A 93 -0.63 14.08 11.35
CA MET A 93 0.20 15.27 11.55
C MET A 93 1.42 15.26 10.63
N LEU A 94 2.15 14.14 10.56
CA LEU A 94 3.31 13.99 9.68
C LEU A 94 2.94 14.16 8.21
N LEU A 95 1.79 13.64 7.79
CA LEU A 95 1.32 13.77 6.40
C LEU A 95 0.94 15.21 6.06
N LYS A 96 0.32 15.95 6.99
CA LYS A 96 0.01 17.37 6.80
C LYS A 96 1.27 18.22 6.68
N GLU A 97 2.26 17.97 7.53
CA GLU A 97 3.55 18.66 7.48
C GLU A 97 4.28 18.39 6.16
N ALA A 98 4.36 17.11 5.75
CA ALA A 98 4.97 16.73 4.47
C ALA A 98 4.23 17.37 3.28
N ALA A 99 2.90 17.46 3.33
CA ALA A 99 2.11 18.14 2.30
C ALA A 99 2.43 19.64 2.23
N CYS A 100 2.54 20.32 3.38
CA CYS A 100 2.90 21.73 3.46
C CYS A 100 4.28 21.99 2.84
N GLN A 101 5.27 21.16 3.17
CA GLN A 101 6.61 21.26 2.61
C GLN A 101 6.66 20.98 1.10
N CYS A 102 5.75 20.14 0.59
CA CYS A 102 5.58 19.91 -0.84
C CYS A 102 4.77 21.01 -1.55
N GLY A 103 4.29 22.03 -0.85
CA GLY A 103 3.41 23.07 -1.41
C GLY A 103 2.01 22.55 -1.79
N VAL A 104 1.60 21.40 -1.25
CA VAL A 104 0.29 20.80 -1.51
C VAL A 104 -0.72 21.42 -0.54
N GLY A 105 -1.67 22.18 -1.09
CA GLY A 105 -2.76 22.78 -0.33
C GLY A 105 -3.79 21.74 0.15
N GLY A 106 -4.52 22.08 1.21
CA GLY A 106 -5.65 21.31 1.71
C GLY A 106 -5.31 20.26 2.79
N THR A 107 -6.33 19.52 3.22
CA THR A 107 -6.20 18.51 4.29
C THR A 107 -5.73 17.19 3.71
N ILE A 108 -4.41 16.98 3.70
CA ILE A 108 -3.82 15.68 3.35
C ILE A 108 -3.79 14.78 4.58
N GLY A 109 -4.29 13.55 4.43
CA GLY A 109 -4.23 12.53 5.46
C GLY A 109 -4.14 11.12 4.86
N SER A 110 -4.21 10.12 5.72
CA SER A 110 -4.11 8.71 5.30
C SER A 110 -5.16 8.30 4.26
N HIS A 111 -6.35 8.89 4.31
CA HIS A 111 -7.40 8.64 3.32
C HIS A 111 -7.05 9.24 1.95
N SER A 112 -6.45 10.42 1.92
CA SER A 112 -5.96 11.06 0.69
C SER A 112 -4.89 10.19 0.02
N LEU A 113 -3.97 9.59 0.79
CA LEU A 113 -3.00 8.63 0.25
C LEU A 113 -3.66 7.39 -0.35
N ARG A 114 -4.73 6.88 0.27
CA ARG A 114 -5.50 5.75 -0.26
C ARG A 114 -6.13 6.08 -1.61
N PHE A 115 -6.67 7.30 -1.78
CA PHE A 115 -7.25 7.76 -3.03
C PHE A 115 -6.19 7.97 -4.11
N GLY A 116 -5.09 8.63 -3.76
CA GLY A 116 -3.96 8.82 -4.66
C GLY A 116 -3.37 7.49 -5.13
N GLY A 117 -3.22 6.51 -4.24
CA GLY A 117 -2.77 5.16 -4.60
C GLY A 117 -3.74 4.42 -5.52
N ALA A 118 -5.06 4.53 -5.28
CA ALA A 118 -6.08 3.96 -6.16
C ALA A 118 -6.02 4.56 -7.57
N SER A 119 -5.89 5.89 -7.63
CA SER A 119 -5.79 6.64 -8.89
C SER A 119 -4.49 6.29 -9.64
N ALA A 120 -3.37 6.18 -8.93
CA ALA A 120 -2.09 5.78 -9.54
C ALA A 120 -2.16 4.35 -10.14
N LEU A 121 -2.79 3.40 -9.43
CA LEU A 121 -3.01 2.05 -9.96
C LEU A 121 -3.94 2.06 -11.18
N TRP A 122 -5.00 2.86 -11.14
CA TRP A 122 -5.90 3.01 -12.27
C TRP A 122 -5.18 3.58 -13.50
N THR A 123 -4.40 4.65 -13.34
CA THR A 123 -3.62 5.24 -14.44
C THR A 123 -2.60 4.25 -15.02
N ALA A 124 -1.94 3.47 -14.16
CA ALA A 124 -0.91 2.51 -14.59
C ALA A 124 -1.49 1.28 -15.34
N PHE A 125 -2.60 0.72 -14.87
CA PHE A 125 -3.11 -0.56 -15.37
C PHE A 125 -4.43 -0.45 -16.15
N LYS A 126 -5.20 0.63 -15.97
CA LYS A 126 -6.54 0.84 -16.53
C LYS A 126 -7.49 -0.35 -16.29
N ASP A 127 -7.28 -1.06 -15.18
CA ASP A 127 -8.02 -2.26 -14.80
C ASP A 127 -8.63 -2.07 -13.41
N ALA A 128 -9.97 -2.01 -13.40
CA ALA A 128 -10.78 -1.82 -12.19
C ALA A 128 -10.61 -3.01 -11.22
N SER A 129 -10.39 -4.21 -11.75
CA SER A 129 -10.17 -5.43 -10.97
C SER A 129 -8.83 -5.41 -10.24
N VAL A 130 -7.79 -4.81 -10.84
CA VAL A 130 -6.48 -4.60 -10.20
C VAL A 130 -6.63 -3.63 -9.03
N VAL A 131 -7.27 -2.47 -9.27
CA VAL A 131 -7.50 -1.47 -8.22
C VAL A 131 -8.33 -2.05 -7.07
N ARG A 132 -9.46 -2.68 -7.39
CA ARG A 132 -10.37 -3.29 -6.41
C ARG A 132 -9.67 -4.35 -5.56
N ARG A 133 -8.96 -5.29 -6.21
CA ARG A 133 -8.25 -6.36 -5.51
C ARG A 133 -7.10 -5.82 -4.69
N PHE A 134 -6.28 -4.92 -5.22
CA PHE A 134 -5.12 -4.39 -4.51
C PHE A 134 -5.54 -3.59 -3.28
N GLY A 135 -6.46 -2.64 -3.44
CA GLY A 135 -6.93 -1.80 -2.34
C GLY A 135 -7.94 -2.46 -1.40
N ARG A 136 -8.36 -3.71 -1.67
CA ARG A 136 -9.30 -4.49 -0.83
C ARG A 136 -10.63 -3.77 -0.71
N TRP A 137 -11.31 -3.55 -1.84
CA TRP A 137 -12.67 -3.05 -1.84
C TRP A 137 -13.66 -4.19 -2.07
N ALA A 138 -14.62 -4.31 -1.16
CA ALA A 138 -15.69 -5.31 -1.25
C ALA A 138 -16.76 -4.97 -2.30
N SER A 139 -16.83 -3.70 -2.71
CA SER A 139 -17.76 -3.17 -3.69
C SER A 139 -17.05 -2.20 -4.63
N ASP A 140 -17.79 -1.69 -5.61
CA ASP A 140 -17.31 -0.74 -6.61
C ASP A 140 -17.26 0.71 -6.09
N ALA A 141 -17.34 0.90 -4.76
CA ALA A 141 -17.23 2.21 -4.12
C ALA A 141 -15.91 2.94 -4.44
N PHE A 142 -14.86 2.21 -4.80
CA PHE A 142 -13.56 2.79 -5.14
C PHE A 142 -13.58 3.64 -6.42
N HIS A 143 -14.56 3.45 -7.31
CA HIS A 143 -14.70 4.30 -8.50
C HIS A 143 -14.84 5.78 -8.12
N SER A 144 -15.50 6.09 -6.99
CA SER A 144 -15.61 7.47 -6.49
C SER A 144 -14.27 8.09 -6.05
N TYR A 145 -13.21 7.29 -5.94
CA TYR A 145 -11.88 7.72 -5.51
C TYR A 145 -10.90 7.88 -6.66
N LEU A 146 -11.29 7.50 -7.87
CA LEU A 146 -10.44 7.56 -9.04
C LEU A 146 -10.42 8.97 -9.59
N TRP A 147 -9.25 9.59 -9.57
CA TRP A 147 -8.97 10.76 -10.38
C TRP A 147 -8.64 10.30 -11.79
N GLU A 148 -9.48 10.67 -12.74
CA GLU A 148 -9.23 10.40 -14.15
C GLU A 148 -8.21 11.40 -14.70
N ASP A 149 -7.11 10.88 -15.24
CA ASP A 149 -6.19 11.69 -16.03
C ASP A 149 -6.88 12.15 -17.32
N ARG A 150 -6.61 13.38 -17.78
CA ARG A 150 -7.21 13.95 -19.00
C ARG A 150 -6.98 13.07 -20.23
N GLU A 151 -5.83 12.41 -20.25
CA GLU A 151 -5.39 11.48 -21.30
C GLU A 151 -6.21 10.18 -21.34
N TYR A 152 -6.99 9.88 -20.30
CA TYR A 152 -7.81 8.67 -20.22
C TYR A 152 -8.81 8.58 -21.39
N SER A 153 -9.38 9.72 -21.80
CA SER A 153 -10.35 9.79 -22.89
C SER A 153 -9.73 9.70 -24.29
N ARG A 154 -8.39 9.73 -24.41
CA ARG A 154 -7.71 9.77 -25.71
C ARG A 154 -8.00 8.49 -26.50
N GLY A 155 -8.58 8.67 -27.69
CA GLY A 155 -8.94 7.57 -28.59
C GLY A 155 -10.23 6.85 -28.21
N MET A 156 -10.89 7.20 -27.10
CA MET A 156 -12.12 6.53 -26.66
C MET A 156 -13.24 6.66 -27.70
N ALA A 157 -13.43 7.85 -28.27
CA ALA A 157 -14.42 8.06 -29.34
C ALA A 157 -14.15 7.19 -30.58
N ALA A 158 -12.88 7.04 -30.97
CA ALA A 158 -12.50 6.19 -32.10
C ALA A 158 -12.75 4.70 -31.80
N SER A 159 -12.50 4.25 -30.57
CA SER A 159 -12.81 2.88 -30.13
C SER A 159 -14.31 2.64 -30.09
N MET A 160 -15.12 3.59 -29.64
CA MET A 160 -16.58 3.50 -29.65
C MET A 160 -17.13 3.34 -31.08
N LEU A 161 -16.61 4.11 -32.03
CA LEU A 161 -17.00 4.01 -33.45
C LEU A 161 -16.66 2.65 -34.07
N ARG A 162 -15.61 1.99 -33.59
CA ARG A 162 -15.14 0.70 -34.11
C ARG A 162 -15.71 -0.49 -33.36
N ALA A 163 -16.50 -0.26 -32.31
CA ALA A 163 -17.12 -1.33 -31.56
C ALA A 163 -18.19 -1.99 -32.43
N ASP A 164 -17.99 -3.26 -32.77
CA ASP A 164 -19.05 -4.07 -33.36
C ASP A 164 -20.00 -4.51 -32.25
N LEU A 165 -21.22 -3.97 -32.30
CA LEU A 165 -22.27 -4.24 -31.33
C LEU A 165 -23.33 -5.20 -31.90
N ALA A 166 -23.11 -5.73 -33.11
CA ALA A 166 -24.02 -6.72 -33.67
C ALA A 166 -23.98 -7.98 -32.80
N PRO A 167 -25.14 -8.44 -32.27
CA PRO A 167 -25.18 -9.70 -31.56
C PRO A 167 -24.84 -10.83 -32.55
N THR A 168 -23.85 -11.65 -32.19
CA THR A 168 -23.54 -12.91 -32.87
C THR A 168 -24.63 -13.94 -32.65
#